data_AF-A0A7K1G8S0-F1
#
_entry.id   AF-A0A7K1G8S0-F1
#
_cell.length_a   1.000
_cell.length_b   1.000
_cell.length_c   1.000
_cell.angle_alpha   90.00
_cell.angle_beta   90.00
_cell.angle_gamma   90.00
#
_symmetry.space_group_name_H-M   'P 1'
#
loop_
_entity.id
_entity.type
_entity.pdbx_description
1 polymer ?
#
loop_
_entity_poly.entity_id
_entity_poly.type
_entity_poly.pdbx_seq_one_letter_code
_entity_poly.pdbx_strand_id
1 'polypeptide(L)'
;MKASDKFKSAIESYLSEKAQNDTVFSADYKKESKNLESCFHYIFGEVKKTGECAFDNQEIFDMAVKYYTDDTIGTPAPVQCKVAVSSPAKPDLFSTAPAVSQSTVPKIEKVQPVKPVQTLTLFDL
;
A
#
# COMPACT_ATOMS: atom_id res chain seq x y z
N MET A 1 7.11 15.10 -4.89
CA MET A 1 7.34 14.70 -6.29
C MET A 1 6.08 14.96 -7.09
N LYS A 2 6.17 15.05 -8.42
CA LYS A 2 4.99 15.06 -9.29
C LYS A 2 4.71 13.63 -9.76
N ALA A 3 3.44 13.31 -9.97
CA ALA A 3 3.05 12.03 -10.55
C ALA A 3 3.74 11.84 -11.91
N SER A 4 4.23 10.63 -12.18
CA SER A 4 4.72 10.28 -13.52
C SER A 4 3.57 10.25 -14.51
N ASP A 5 3.82 10.53 -15.78
CA ASP A 5 2.72 10.58 -16.76
C ASP A 5 2.06 9.21 -16.93
N LYS A 6 2.82 8.11 -16.81
CA LYS A 6 2.28 6.76 -16.78
C LYS A 6 1.30 6.54 -15.61
N PHE A 7 1.65 7.03 -14.43
CA PHE A 7 0.77 6.96 -13.26
C PHE A 7 -0.50 7.78 -13.48
N LYS A 8 -0.37 9.02 -13.98
CA LYS A 8 -1.53 9.89 -14.26
C LYS A 8 -2.50 9.22 -15.23
N SER A 9 -1.99 8.75 -16.38
CA SER A 9 -2.82 8.10 -17.40
C SER A 9 -3.49 6.82 -16.89
N ALA A 10 -2.81 6.03 -16.04
CA ALA A 10 -3.39 4.82 -15.48
C ALA A 10 -4.57 5.13 -14.54
N ILE A 11 -4.41 6.11 -13.64
CA ILE A 11 -5.48 6.53 -12.72
C ILE A 11 -6.64 7.16 -13.50
N GLU A 12 -6.34 8.06 -14.44
CA GLU A 12 -7.35 8.72 -15.26
C GLU A 12 -8.17 7.73 -16.10
N SER A 13 -7.50 6.77 -16.73
CA SER A 13 -8.17 5.71 -17.51
C SER A 13 -9.09 4.87 -16.62
N TYR A 14 -8.60 4.45 -15.45
CA TYR A 14 -9.38 3.65 -14.52
C TYR A 14 -10.64 4.39 -14.02
N LEU A 15 -10.47 5.64 -13.57
CA LEU A 15 -11.60 6.45 -13.09
C LEU A 15 -12.60 6.75 -14.20
N SER A 16 -12.13 6.98 -15.42
CA SER A 16 -12.99 7.23 -16.58
C SER A 16 -13.79 5.99 -16.96
N GLU A 17 -13.15 4.82 -17.00
CA GLU A 17 -13.83 3.54 -17.24
C GLU A 17 -14.86 3.25 -16.13
N LYS A 18 -14.50 3.50 -14.87
CA LYS A 18 -15.44 3.35 -13.76
C LYS A 18 -16.63 4.30 -13.88
N ALA A 19 -16.41 5.56 -14.23
CA ALA A 19 -17.47 6.55 -14.43
C ALA A 19 -18.37 6.27 -15.64
N GLN A 20 -17.92 5.45 -16.60
CA GLN A 20 -18.75 4.95 -17.70
C GLN A 20 -19.64 3.80 -17.27
N ASN A 21 -19.13 2.91 -16.41
CA ASN A 21 -19.84 1.71 -15.97
C ASN A 21 -20.75 1.94 -14.74
N ASP A 22 -20.42 2.91 -13.89
CA ASP A 22 -21.12 3.22 -12.65
C ASP A 22 -21.69 4.65 -12.70
N THR A 23 -23.01 4.74 -12.79
CA THR A 23 -23.74 6.02 -12.86
C THR A 23 -23.68 6.84 -11.58
N VAL A 24 -23.57 6.18 -10.41
CA VAL A 24 -23.41 6.85 -9.11
C VAL A 24 -22.03 7.50 -9.07
N PHE A 25 -21.00 6.72 -9.38
CA PHE A 25 -19.63 7.22 -9.45
C PHE A 25 -19.45 8.29 -10.54
N SER A 26 -20.17 8.20 -11.65
CA SER A 26 -20.15 9.20 -12.72
C SER A 26 -20.55 10.60 -12.22
N ALA A 27 -21.51 10.66 -11.30
CA ALA A 27 -21.93 11.93 -10.69
C ALA A 27 -20.83 12.49 -9.77
N ASP A 28 -20.20 11.64 -8.96
CA ASP A 28 -19.09 12.01 -8.08
C ASP A 28 -17.86 12.49 -8.87
N TYR A 29 -17.53 11.81 -9.97
CA TYR A 29 -16.39 12.14 -10.82
C TYR A 29 -16.51 13.52 -11.49
N LYS A 30 -17.74 14.00 -11.71
CA LYS A 30 -18.05 15.30 -12.33
C LYS A 30 -18.13 16.47 -11.33
N LYS A 31 -17.94 16.22 -10.03
CA LYS A 31 -17.98 17.28 -9.00
C LYS A 31 -16.85 18.29 -9.24
N GLU A 32 -17.18 19.57 -9.37
CA GLU A 32 -16.20 20.66 -9.57
C GLU A 32 -15.22 20.82 -8.39
N SER A 33 -15.62 20.37 -7.19
CA SER A 33 -14.77 20.36 -6.00
C SER A 33 -13.67 19.28 -6.03
N LYS A 34 -13.72 18.34 -6.99
CA LYS A 34 -12.79 17.22 -7.11
C LYS A 34 -12.02 17.32 -8.43
N ASN A 35 -10.71 17.12 -8.36
CA ASN A 35 -9.80 17.21 -9.51
C ASN A 35 -8.71 16.15 -9.41
N LEU A 36 -8.17 15.74 -10.57
CA LEU A 36 -7.14 14.69 -10.65
C LEU A 36 -5.85 15.06 -9.92
N GLU A 37 -5.41 16.33 -9.97
CA GLU A 37 -4.17 16.73 -9.29
C GLU A 37 -4.27 16.56 -7.77
N SER A 38 -5.40 16.96 -7.18
CA SER A 38 -5.68 16.74 -5.76
C SER A 38 -5.85 15.25 -5.45
N CYS A 39 -6.48 14.47 -6.33
CA CYS A 39 -6.55 13.02 -6.17
C CYS A 39 -5.14 12.41 -6.02
N PHE A 40 -4.18 12.82 -6.85
CA PHE A 40 -2.79 12.36 -6.72
C PHE A 40 -2.15 12.79 -5.39
N HIS A 41 -2.40 14.01 -4.94
CA HIS A 41 -1.92 14.48 -3.64
C HIS A 41 -2.52 13.68 -2.48
N TYR A 42 -3.79 13.32 -2.56
CA TYR A 42 -4.44 12.45 -1.59
C TYR A 42 -3.79 11.07 -1.56
N ILE A 43 -3.64 10.42 -2.73
CA ILE A 43 -3.02 9.09 -2.83
C ILE A 43 -1.61 9.09 -2.24
N PHE A 44 -0.77 10.06 -2.62
CA PHE A 44 0.58 10.16 -2.06
C PHE A 44 0.60 10.45 -0.56
N GLY A 45 -0.39 11.19 -0.07
CA GLY A 45 -0.51 11.52 1.35
C GLY A 45 -0.84 10.28 2.17
N GLU A 46 -1.78 9.48 1.70
CA GLU A 46 -2.18 8.22 2.33
C GLU A 46 -1.08 7.16 2.26
N VAL A 47 -0.47 6.95 1.07
CA VAL A 47 0.68 6.04 0.89
C VAL A 47 1.82 6.41 1.84
N LYS A 48 2.10 7.71 2.00
CA LYS A 48 3.13 8.18 2.93
C LYS A 48 2.82 7.85 4.40
N LYS A 49 1.55 7.80 4.79
CA LYS A 49 1.14 7.51 6.18
C LYS A 49 1.38 6.05 6.54
N THR A 50 1.23 5.12 5.60
CA THR A 50 1.43 3.69 5.89
C THR A 50 2.90 3.36 6.09
N GLY A 51 3.81 4.06 5.41
CA GLY A 51 5.24 3.79 5.46
C GLY A 51 5.67 2.58 4.62
N GLU A 52 4.74 2.00 3.86
CA GLU A 52 4.99 0.87 2.97
C GLU A 52 5.62 1.33 1.64
N CYS A 53 6.46 0.48 1.07
CA CYS A 53 7.18 0.78 -0.17
C CYS A 53 6.53 0.21 -1.44
N ALA A 54 5.59 -0.72 -1.29
CA ALA A 54 4.88 -1.37 -2.39
C ALA A 54 3.38 -1.42 -2.08
N PHE A 55 2.58 -1.23 -3.14
CA PHE A 55 1.13 -1.28 -3.10
C PHE A 55 0.66 -2.00 -4.35
N ASP A 56 -0.44 -2.72 -4.23
CA ASP A 56 -1.12 -3.28 -5.39
C ASP A 56 -1.82 -2.17 -6.18
N ASN A 57 -1.94 -2.36 -7.49
CA ASN A 57 -2.63 -1.40 -8.35
C ASN A 57 -4.07 -1.14 -7.88
N GLN A 58 -4.76 -2.20 -7.43
CA GLN A 58 -6.14 -2.11 -6.97
C GLN A 58 -6.26 -1.24 -5.72
N GLU A 59 -5.34 -1.34 -4.76
CA GLU A 59 -5.35 -0.49 -3.57
C GLU A 59 -5.24 0.99 -3.94
N ILE A 60 -4.33 1.31 -4.86
CA ILE A 60 -4.16 2.68 -5.35
C ILE A 60 -5.43 3.18 -6.08
N PHE A 61 -6.07 2.31 -6.87
CA PHE A 61 -7.33 2.62 -7.55
C PHE A 61 -8.47 2.85 -6.56
N ASP A 62 -8.57 2.04 -5.52
CA ASP A 62 -9.58 2.18 -4.46
C ASP A 62 -9.41 3.50 -3.70
N MET A 63 -8.16 3.90 -3.45
CA MET A 63 -7.85 5.22 -2.88
C MET A 63 -8.28 6.35 -3.80
N ALA A 64 -8.07 6.21 -5.11
CA ALA A 64 -8.51 7.19 -6.10
C ALA A 64 -10.04 7.31 -6.14
N VAL A 65 -10.77 6.20 -6.07
CA VAL A 65 -12.24 6.18 -6.01
C VAL A 65 -12.72 6.85 -4.74
N LYS A 66 -12.14 6.47 -3.59
CA LYS A 66 -12.48 7.03 -2.28
C LYS A 66 -12.37 8.55 -2.28
N TYR A 67 -11.34 9.11 -2.93
CA TYR A 67 -11.19 10.56 -3.06
C TYR A 67 -12.42 11.25 -3.67
N TYR A 68 -13.07 10.64 -4.66
CA TYR A 68 -14.24 11.21 -5.34
C TYR A 68 -15.55 10.93 -4.60
N THR A 69 -15.68 9.76 -3.98
CA THR A 69 -16.92 9.34 -3.30
C THR A 69 -17.04 9.85 -1.86
N ASP A 70 -15.91 10.15 -1.20
CA ASP A 70 -15.89 10.64 0.17
C ASP A 70 -15.79 12.18 0.20
N ASP A 71 -16.93 12.80 0.52
CA ASP A 71 -17.06 14.26 0.60
C ASP A 71 -16.39 14.85 1.86
N THR A 72 -15.99 14.02 2.84
CA THR A 72 -15.23 14.50 4.01
C THR A 72 -13.77 14.79 3.66
N ILE A 73 -13.28 14.23 2.55
CA ILE A 73 -11.94 14.49 2.04
C ILE A 73 -11.94 15.88 1.37
N GLY A 74 -11.47 16.87 2.12
CA GLY A 74 -11.20 18.22 1.61
C GLY A 74 -10.01 18.26 0.66
N THR A 75 -9.47 19.47 0.41
CA THR A 75 -8.34 19.66 -0.51
C THR A 75 -7.03 19.13 0.10
N PRO A 76 -6.44 18.04 -0.42
CA PRO A 76 -5.23 17.45 0.12
C PRO A 76 -4.03 18.38 -0.08
N ALA A 77 -3.20 18.48 0.96
CA ALA A 77 -1.99 19.29 0.91
C ALA A 77 -0.98 18.70 -0.09
N PRO A 78 -0.22 19.53 -0.82
CA PRO A 78 0.83 19.05 -1.72
C PRO A 78 1.88 18.21 -0.98
N VAL A 79 2.07 16.97 -1.44
CA VAL A 79 3.04 16.05 -0.81
C VAL A 79 4.45 16.29 -1.35
N GLN A 80 5.31 16.82 -0.50
CA GLN A 80 6.73 17.00 -0.79
C GLN A 80 7.50 15.67 -0.61
N CYS A 81 7.46 14.79 -1.61
CA CYS A 81 8.33 13.60 -1.62
C CYS A 81 9.78 14.02 -1.93
N LYS A 82 10.72 13.65 -1.06
CA LYS A 82 12.17 13.81 -1.27
C LYS A 82 12.74 12.46 -1.73
N VAL A 83 13.55 12.47 -2.79
CA VAL A 83 14.28 11.29 -3.23
C VAL A 83 15.66 11.33 -2.56
N ALA A 84 15.95 10.35 -1.71
CA ALA A 84 17.28 10.15 -1.15
C ALA A 84 17.93 8.98 -1.90
N VAL A 85 18.98 9.28 -2.67
CA VAL A 85 19.80 8.24 -3.30
C VAL A 85 21.00 8.02 -2.38
N SER A 86 21.06 6.87 -1.71
CA SER A 86 22.32 6.42 -1.12
C SER A 86 23.22 5.97 -2.27
N SER A 87 24.35 6.64 -2.49
CA SER A 87 25.35 6.15 -3.43
C SER A 87 25.76 4.73 -3.02
N PRO A 88 25.88 3.77 -3.95
CA PRO A 88 26.40 2.46 -3.61
C PRO A 88 27.77 2.64 -2.95
N ALA A 89 28.01 1.89 -1.87
CA ALA A 89 29.31 1.90 -1.21
C ALA A 89 30.40 1.64 -2.27
N LYS A 90 31.50 2.41 -2.24
CA LYS A 90 32.62 2.14 -3.14
C LYS A 90 33.01 0.66 -2.95
N PRO A 91 33.21 -0.12 -4.03
CA PRO A 91 33.69 -1.49 -3.91
C PRO A 91 35.10 -1.43 -3.36
N ASP A 92 35.19 -1.46 -2.04
CA ASP A 92 36.45 -1.65 -1.36
C ASP A 92 36.69 -3.15 -1.36
N LEU A 93 37.72 -3.55 -2.12
CA LEU A 93 38.15 -4.93 -2.30
C LEU A 93 38.51 -5.61 -0.96
N PHE A 94 38.67 -4.82 0.11
CA PHE A 94 38.99 -5.25 1.46
C PHE A 94 37.87 -4.98 2.49
N SER A 95 36.71 -4.47 2.05
CA SER A 95 35.60 -4.22 2.96
C SER A 95 34.96 -5.55 3.35
N THR A 96 35.18 -5.94 4.60
CA THR A 96 34.46 -7.07 5.22
C THR A 96 32.97 -6.78 5.15
N ALA A 97 32.20 -7.76 4.70
CA ALA A 97 30.74 -7.65 4.57
C ALA A 97 30.14 -7.05 5.85
N PRO A 98 29.20 -6.08 5.75
CA PRO A 98 28.56 -5.54 6.93
C PRO A 98 27.91 -6.69 7.70
N ALA A 99 28.20 -6.78 9.00
CA ALA A 99 27.59 -7.78 9.86
C ALA A 99 26.07 -7.67 9.71
N VAL A 100 25.45 -8.72 9.19
CA VAL A 100 23.99 -8.87 9.20
C VAL A 100 23.57 -8.66 10.65
N SER A 101 22.89 -7.56 10.93
CA SER A 101 22.16 -7.41 12.19
C SER A 101 21.14 -8.53 12.19
N GLN A 102 21.45 -9.60 12.92
CA GLN A 102 20.49 -10.63 13.23
C GLN A 102 19.36 -9.95 14.00
N SER A 103 18.27 -9.62 13.29
CA SER A 103 16.98 -9.53 13.97
C SER A 103 16.84 -10.84 14.74
N THR A 104 16.89 -10.74 16.06
CA THR A 104 16.67 -11.84 16.97
C THR A 104 15.30 -12.43 16.66
N VAL A 105 15.31 -13.55 15.94
CA VAL A 105 14.18 -14.48 15.86
C VAL A 105 13.87 -14.88 17.31
N PRO A 106 12.67 -14.63 17.84
CA PRO A 106 12.30 -15.16 19.14
C PRO A 106 12.29 -16.69 19.09
N LYS A 107 13.31 -17.26 19.76
CA LYS A 107 13.35 -18.54 20.49
C LYS A 107 12.32 -19.59 20.05
N ILE A 108 12.77 -20.57 19.26
CA ILE A 108 12.12 -21.87 19.11
C ILE A 108 12.22 -22.58 20.46
N GLU A 109 11.09 -22.79 21.11
CA GLU A 109 10.98 -23.61 22.32
C GLU A 109 11.03 -25.10 21.96
N LYS A 110 11.70 -25.86 22.84
CA LYS A 110 12.12 -27.25 22.69
C LYS A 110 10.98 -28.20 22.34
N VAL A 111 11.25 -29.07 21.36
CA VAL A 111 10.53 -30.34 21.17
C VAL A 111 10.66 -31.19 22.43
N GLN A 112 9.53 -31.59 23.01
CA GLN A 112 9.41 -32.66 24.00
C GLN A 112 8.38 -33.72 23.52
N PRO A 113 8.51 -34.98 23.96
CA PRO A 113 8.17 -36.15 23.17
C PRO A 113 6.69 -36.53 23.25
N VAL A 114 6.18 -37.04 22.12
CA VAL A 114 4.88 -37.70 21.98
C VAL A 114 4.70 -38.85 23.00
N LYS A 115 3.60 -38.80 23.75
CA LYS A 115 3.00 -39.91 24.50
C LYS A 115 1.49 -39.94 24.26
N PRO A 116 0.85 -41.11 24.35
CA PRO A 116 -0.22 -41.52 23.45
C PRO A 116 -1.57 -40.91 23.80
N VAL A 117 -2.35 -40.64 22.75
CA VAL A 117 -3.76 -40.23 22.80
C VAL A 117 -4.55 -41.26 23.60
N GLN A 118 -5.10 -40.83 24.74
CA GLN A 118 -6.05 -41.60 25.53
C GLN A 118 -7.47 -41.38 25.00
N THR A 119 -8.16 -42.50 24.90
CA THR A 119 -9.54 -42.74 24.51
C THR A 119 -10.54 -41.89 25.32
N LEU A 120 -11.51 -41.27 24.64
CA LEU A 120 -12.80 -40.91 25.22
C LEU A 120 -13.92 -41.58 24.43
N THR A 121 -14.48 -42.61 25.06
CA THR A 121 -15.78 -43.18 24.75
C THR A 121 -16.88 -42.19 25.13
N LEU A 122 -17.92 -42.03 24.30
CA LEU A 122 -19.31 -42.05 24.77
C LEU A 122 -20.30 -42.17 23.60
N PHE A 123 -21.01 -43.31 23.57
CA PHE A 123 -22.39 -43.57 23.15
C PHE A 123 -23.11 -42.59 22.20
N ASP A 124 -23.74 -43.12 21.15
CA ASP A 124 -25.22 -43.28 21.00
C ASP A 124 -25.62 -43.35 19.50
N LEU A 125 -25.99 -44.57 19.03
CA LEU A 125 -27.11 -44.92 18.11
C LEU A 125 -27.02 -46.39 17.65
#